data_AF-A0A4V2JHH5-F1
#
_entry.id   AF-A0A4V2JHH5-F1
#
_cell.length_a   1.000
_cell.length_b   1.000
_cell.length_c   1.000
_cell.angle_alpha   90.00
_cell.angle_beta   90.00
_cell.angle_gamma   90.00
#
_symmetry.space_group_name_H-M   'P 1'
#
loop_
_entity.id
_entity.type
_entity.pdbx_description
1 polymer ?
#
loop_
_entity_poly.entity_id
_entity_poly.type
_entity_poly.pdbx_seq_one_letter_code
_entity_poly.pdbx_strand_id
1 'polypeptide(L)'
;MLRIGDLLFLGGSGGLFALHPADAFDGAKPPQRAPLSGAYAAPGPTTPVDASPPGLADLRTVVGADAFRTLAPERLPAGLHDDGTRRVLAEPGLPELNESGLRIAPDWDGFLSAFEWPEEADEPESEGPFFRLGLWMGGTLVLDGTTGHVLRVPREADDPVDGLLVASGLESFLTMVAQWLTGLRIRETVEGRDEEYLLRQHISGALWLIDETGAESEAWSYLLDNE
;
A
#
# COMPACT_ATOMS: atom_id res chain seq x y z
N MET A 1 -27.25 14.00 29.32
CA MET A 1 -26.85 15.30 29.92
C MET A 1 -27.45 15.39 31.32
N LEU A 2 -26.65 15.75 32.33
CA LEU A 2 -27.08 15.88 33.72
C LEU A 2 -26.52 17.19 34.31
N ARG A 3 -27.31 17.96 35.05
CA ARG A 3 -26.84 19.19 35.72
C ARG A 3 -26.76 18.98 37.22
N ILE A 4 -25.61 19.35 37.82
CA ILE A 4 -25.39 19.30 39.27
C ILE A 4 -24.74 20.62 39.69
N GLY A 5 -25.47 21.45 40.41
CA GLY A 5 -25.05 22.82 40.72
C GLY A 5 -24.79 23.62 39.43
N ASP A 6 -23.62 24.25 39.37
CA ASP A 6 -23.20 25.08 38.24
C ASP A 6 -22.51 24.27 37.13
N LEU A 7 -22.38 22.95 37.30
CA LEU A 7 -21.73 22.07 36.32
C LEU A 7 -22.74 21.28 35.50
N LEU A 8 -22.44 21.16 34.21
CA LEU A 8 -23.15 20.34 33.26
C LEU A 8 -22.30 19.14 32.86
N PHE A 9 -22.85 17.94 33.04
CA PHE A 9 -22.20 16.68 32.70
C PHE A 9 -22.74 16.12 31.38
N LEU A 10 -21.83 15.89 30.44
CA LEU A 10 -22.08 15.24 29.15
C LEU A 10 -21.39 13.88 29.12
N GLY A 11 -22.16 12.81 28.92
CA GLY A 11 -21.66 11.45 28.77
C GLY A 11 -21.88 10.95 27.35
N GLY A 12 -20.87 10.28 26.78
CA GLY A 12 -20.90 9.65 25.47
C GLY A 12 -19.83 8.57 25.33
N SER A 13 -19.64 8.02 24.13
CA SER A 13 -18.64 6.96 23.85
C SER A 13 -17.20 7.38 24.15
N GLY A 14 -16.90 8.68 24.11
CA GLY A 14 -15.59 9.26 24.46
C GLY A 14 -15.40 9.56 25.95
N GLY A 15 -16.33 9.17 26.83
CA GLY A 15 -16.23 9.38 28.28
C GLY A 15 -17.18 10.44 28.84
N LEU A 16 -16.84 10.96 30.02
CA LEU A 16 -17.65 11.90 30.80
C LEU A 16 -16.94 13.26 30.91
N PHE A 17 -17.57 14.31 30.41
CA PHE A 17 -17.07 15.69 30.48
C PHE A 17 -17.94 16.53 31.42
N ALA A 18 -17.29 17.33 32.27
CA ALA A 18 -17.94 18.35 33.09
C ALA A 18 -17.65 19.74 32.52
N LEU A 19 -18.69 20.52 32.25
CA LEU A 19 -18.61 21.85 31.68
C LEU A 19 -19.16 22.88 32.68
N HIS A 20 -18.53 24.05 32.73
CA HIS A 20 -19.10 25.24 33.38
C HIS A 20 -19.72 26.12 32.29
N PRO A 21 -21.05 26.09 32.09
CA PRO A 21 -21.70 26.86 31.06
C PRO A 21 -21.68 28.36 31.39
N ALA A 22 -21.55 29.20 30.37
CA ALA A 22 -21.82 30.63 30.52
C ALA A 22 -23.30 30.87 30.85
N ASP A 23 -23.62 32.02 31.47
CA ASP A 23 -24.96 32.35 32.00
C ASP A 23 -26.12 32.24 31.00
N ALA A 24 -25.82 32.27 29.69
CA ALA A 24 -26.80 32.19 28.60
C ALA A 24 -26.92 30.80 27.93
N PHE A 25 -26.40 29.73 28.52
CA PHE A 25 -26.44 28.40 27.92
C PHE A 25 -27.82 27.73 28.06
N ASP A 26 -28.53 27.55 26.94
CA ASP A 26 -29.89 26.97 26.86
C ASP A 26 -29.92 25.44 26.70
N GLY A 27 -28.74 24.79 26.69
CA GLY A 27 -28.58 23.35 26.54
C GLY A 27 -27.68 22.97 25.36
N ALA A 28 -27.10 21.77 25.41
CA ALA A 28 -26.42 21.22 24.24
C ALA A 28 -27.49 20.79 23.22
N LYS A 29 -27.67 21.58 22.16
CA LYS A 29 -28.46 21.14 21.01
C LYS A 29 -27.70 19.97 20.35
N PRO A 30 -28.39 18.90 19.92
CA PRO A 30 -27.73 17.92 19.06
C PRO A 30 -27.10 18.70 17.91
N PRO A 31 -25.83 18.47 17.61
CA PRO A 31 -25.14 19.30 16.65
C PRO A 31 -25.91 19.17 15.32
N GLN A 32 -26.28 20.29 14.69
CA GLN A 32 -27.03 20.28 13.41
C GLN A 32 -26.21 19.68 12.26
N ARG A 33 -24.93 19.38 12.53
CA ARG A 33 -23.95 18.74 11.68
C ARG A 33 -23.15 17.76 12.53
N ALA A 34 -22.77 16.62 11.99
CA ALA A 34 -21.87 15.72 12.70
C ALA A 34 -20.57 16.46 13.09
N PRO A 35 -19.99 16.24 14.29
CA PRO A 35 -18.62 16.68 14.56
C PRO A 35 -17.72 16.13 13.46
N LEU A 36 -16.80 16.95 12.93
CA LEU A 36 -16.00 16.62 11.74
C LEU A 36 -16.87 16.36 10.49
N SER A 37 -17.74 17.32 10.11
CA SER A 37 -18.36 17.32 8.77
C SER A 37 -18.22 18.66 8.04
N GLY A 38 -18.12 18.59 6.71
CA GLY A 38 -17.88 19.73 5.82
C GLY A 38 -16.40 20.07 5.65
N ALA A 39 -16.06 21.25 5.12
CA ALA A 39 -14.70 21.64 4.75
C ALA A 39 -13.65 21.63 5.90
N TYR A 40 -14.07 21.50 7.16
CA TYR A 40 -13.22 21.35 8.34
C TYR A 40 -12.98 19.88 8.74
N ALA A 41 -13.45 18.94 7.92
CA ALA A 41 -13.38 17.50 8.13
C ALA A 41 -12.57 16.79 7.07
N ALA A 42 -11.77 17.52 6.29
CA ALA A 42 -10.73 16.89 5.48
C ALA A 42 -9.48 16.80 6.38
N PRO A 43 -9.29 15.73 7.19
CA PRO A 43 -7.99 15.49 7.74
C PRO A 43 -7.04 15.38 6.55
N GLY A 44 -6.11 16.32 6.45
CA GLY A 44 -4.95 16.11 5.58
C GLY A 44 -4.18 14.88 6.06
N PRO A 45 -3.28 14.33 5.23
CA PRO A 45 -2.41 13.26 5.68
C PRO A 45 -1.69 13.72 6.96
N THR A 46 -1.90 13.00 8.06
CA THR A 46 -1.30 13.32 9.36
C THR A 46 -0.37 12.19 9.74
N THR A 47 0.88 12.35 9.34
CA THR A 47 1.98 11.53 9.86
C THR A 47 2.35 12.06 11.24
N PRO A 48 2.44 11.23 12.29
CA PRO A 48 2.96 11.67 13.58
C PRO A 48 4.31 12.35 13.41
N VAL A 49 4.59 13.40 14.20
CA VAL A 49 5.78 14.26 14.05
C VAL A 49 7.12 13.48 14.08
N ASP A 50 7.13 12.31 14.72
CA ASP A 50 8.31 11.45 14.86
C ASP A 50 8.13 10.07 14.19
N ALA A 51 7.11 9.89 13.34
CA ALA A 51 6.96 8.64 12.61
C ALA A 51 8.10 8.49 11.60
N SER A 52 8.66 7.28 11.54
CA SER A 52 9.66 6.94 10.54
C SER A 52 9.03 7.01 9.15
N PRO A 53 9.81 7.36 8.11
CA PRO A 53 9.35 7.23 6.73
C PRO A 53 8.89 5.79 6.44
N PRO A 54 7.92 5.59 5.52
CA PRO A 54 7.53 4.27 5.07
C PRO A 54 8.74 3.42 4.65
N GLY A 55 8.71 2.14 5.00
CA GLY A 55 9.77 1.22 4.60
C GLY A 55 9.35 -0.24 4.68
N LEU A 56 10.28 -1.12 4.29
CA LEU A 56 10.05 -2.56 4.25
C LEU A 56 9.65 -3.17 5.62
N ALA A 57 10.04 -2.53 6.72
CA ALA A 57 9.62 -2.93 8.07
C ALA A 57 8.10 -2.82 8.28
N ASP A 58 7.44 -1.91 7.57
CA ASP A 58 5.98 -1.75 7.62
C ASP A 58 5.30 -2.97 7.00
N LEU A 59 5.83 -3.50 5.89
CA LEU A 59 5.26 -4.71 5.28
C LEU A 59 5.31 -5.88 6.26
N ARG A 60 6.42 -6.07 6.97
CA ARG A 60 6.53 -7.11 8.03
C ARG A 60 5.49 -6.94 9.13
N THR A 61 5.13 -5.71 9.46
CA THR A 61 4.08 -5.42 10.44
C THR A 61 2.69 -5.74 9.88
N VAL A 62 2.45 -5.44 8.60
CA VAL A 62 1.17 -5.66 7.90
C VAL A 62 0.89 -7.14 7.67
N VAL A 63 1.87 -7.93 7.21
CA VAL A 63 1.65 -9.34 6.82
C VAL A 63 2.18 -10.34 7.86
N GLY A 64 2.94 -9.87 8.84
CA GLY A 64 3.57 -10.70 9.87
C GLY A 64 4.98 -11.16 9.48
N ALA A 65 5.89 -11.20 10.46
CA ALA A 65 7.29 -11.54 10.23
C ALA A 65 7.48 -13.00 9.75
N ASP A 66 6.62 -13.91 10.19
CA ASP A 66 6.67 -15.34 9.84
C ASP A 66 6.31 -15.63 8.37
N ALA A 67 5.74 -14.66 7.65
CA ALA A 67 5.48 -14.77 6.22
C ALA A 67 6.76 -14.65 5.38
N PHE A 68 7.84 -14.11 5.94
CA PHE A 68 9.05 -13.80 5.16
C PHE A 68 9.92 -15.03 4.92
N ARG A 69 10.49 -15.11 3.71
CA ARG A 69 11.44 -16.11 3.26
C ARG A 69 12.68 -15.40 2.72
N THR A 70 13.83 -15.72 3.31
CA THR A 70 15.14 -15.25 2.87
C THR A 70 15.76 -16.24 1.90
N LEU A 71 16.49 -15.74 0.91
CA LEU A 71 17.27 -16.57 0.00
C LEU A 71 18.76 -16.46 0.33
N ALA A 72 19.42 -17.61 0.45
CA ALA A 72 20.86 -17.65 0.55
C ALA A 72 21.49 -17.07 -0.74
N PRO A 73 22.60 -16.30 -0.65
CA PRO A 73 23.23 -15.70 -1.82
C PRO A 73 23.57 -16.70 -2.94
N GLU A 74 23.84 -17.96 -2.60
CA GLU A 74 24.16 -19.04 -3.54
C GLU A 74 22.95 -19.57 -4.31
N ARG A 75 21.74 -19.27 -3.83
CA ARG A 75 20.47 -19.59 -4.50
C ARG A 75 19.99 -18.50 -5.44
N LEU A 76 20.63 -17.32 -5.41
CA LEU A 76 20.29 -16.23 -6.31
C LEU A 76 20.76 -16.56 -7.75
N PRO A 77 19.94 -16.27 -8.78
CA PRO A 77 20.34 -16.48 -10.17
C PRO A 77 21.61 -15.70 -10.52
N ALA A 78 22.45 -16.27 -11.39
CA ALA A 78 23.72 -15.65 -11.78
C ALA A 78 23.57 -14.28 -12.46
N GLY A 79 22.44 -14.07 -13.18
CA GLY A 79 22.11 -12.82 -13.86
C GLY A 79 21.45 -11.76 -12.98
N LEU A 80 21.28 -12.03 -11.68
CA LEU A 80 20.77 -11.07 -10.72
C LEU A 80 21.94 -10.22 -10.21
N HIS A 81 22.16 -9.05 -10.81
CA HIS A 81 23.30 -8.18 -10.55
C HIS A 81 22.98 -6.96 -9.68
N ASP A 82 21.71 -6.54 -9.61
CA ASP A 82 21.32 -5.41 -8.78
C ASP A 82 21.57 -5.67 -7.28
N ASP A 83 22.45 -4.88 -6.67
CA ASP A 83 22.87 -5.04 -5.27
C ASP A 83 21.72 -4.77 -4.28
N GLY A 84 20.81 -3.85 -4.61
CA GLY A 84 19.65 -3.54 -3.78
C GLY A 84 18.71 -4.74 -3.66
N THR A 85 18.36 -5.31 -4.80
CA THR A 85 17.53 -6.52 -4.92
C THR A 85 18.19 -7.72 -4.23
N ARG A 86 19.49 -7.95 -4.48
CA ARG A 86 20.23 -9.03 -3.82
C ARG A 86 20.21 -8.90 -2.29
N ARG A 87 20.36 -7.66 -1.79
CA ARG A 87 20.29 -7.37 -0.35
C ARG A 87 18.90 -7.71 0.20
N VAL A 88 17.84 -7.19 -0.43
CA VAL A 88 16.45 -7.45 0.01
C VAL A 88 16.13 -8.94 0.01
N LEU A 89 16.48 -9.68 -1.03
CA LEU A 89 16.22 -11.13 -1.12
C LEU A 89 16.96 -11.92 -0.02
N ALA A 90 18.18 -11.50 0.33
CA ALA A 90 18.96 -12.12 1.40
C ALA A 90 18.43 -11.73 2.80
N GLU A 91 18.15 -10.45 3.02
CA GLU A 91 17.64 -9.90 4.27
C GLU A 91 16.94 -8.55 4.01
N PRO A 92 15.64 -8.42 4.33
CA PRO A 92 14.82 -9.29 5.17
C PRO A 92 14.11 -10.46 4.45
N GLY A 93 14.30 -10.61 3.14
CA GLY A 93 13.59 -11.56 2.30
C GLY A 93 12.27 -11.03 1.75
N LEU A 94 11.47 -11.92 1.17
CA LEU A 94 10.15 -11.62 0.60
C LEU A 94 9.05 -12.32 1.38
N PRO A 95 7.86 -11.71 1.53
CA PRO A 95 6.73 -12.40 2.12
C PRO A 95 6.14 -13.42 1.13
N GLU A 96 5.62 -14.52 1.68
CA GLU A 96 4.53 -15.25 1.04
C GLU A 96 3.25 -14.41 1.18
N LEU A 97 2.73 -13.94 0.05
CA LEU A 97 1.60 -13.00 -0.03
C LEU A 97 0.62 -13.45 -1.12
N ASN A 98 -0.68 -13.40 -0.83
CA ASN A 98 -1.74 -13.60 -1.80
C ASN A 98 -2.97 -12.79 -1.38
N GLU A 99 -2.98 -11.51 -1.73
CA GLU A 99 -3.96 -10.52 -1.28
C GLU A 99 -4.40 -9.66 -2.45
N SER A 100 -5.71 -9.44 -2.60
CA SER A 100 -6.28 -8.49 -3.57
C SER A 100 -5.69 -8.60 -5.00
N GLY A 101 -5.48 -9.84 -5.46
CA GLY A 101 -4.95 -10.14 -6.79
C GLY A 101 -3.43 -10.04 -6.93
N LEU A 102 -2.71 -9.56 -5.91
CA LEU A 102 -1.25 -9.60 -5.82
C LEU A 102 -0.80 -10.90 -5.14
N ARG A 103 0.07 -11.64 -5.81
CA ARG A 103 0.70 -12.85 -5.29
C ARG A 103 2.23 -12.75 -5.37
N ILE A 104 2.90 -12.95 -4.24
CA ILE A 104 4.34 -13.16 -4.11
C ILE A 104 4.53 -14.53 -3.46
N ALA A 105 5.27 -15.44 -4.09
CA ALA A 105 5.40 -16.81 -3.60
C ALA A 105 6.86 -17.28 -3.63
N PRO A 106 7.69 -16.94 -2.63
CA PRO A 106 9.10 -17.31 -2.60
C PRO A 106 9.37 -18.82 -2.57
N ASP A 107 8.42 -19.60 -2.06
CA ASP A 107 8.52 -21.07 -1.95
C ASP A 107 7.97 -21.80 -3.19
N TRP A 108 7.48 -21.08 -4.21
CA TRP A 108 7.03 -21.68 -5.47
C TRP A 108 8.22 -22.11 -6.34
N ASP A 109 8.15 -23.29 -6.95
CA ASP A 109 9.22 -23.83 -7.81
C ASP A 109 9.63 -22.90 -8.97
N GLY A 110 8.73 -22.06 -9.47
CA GLY A 110 9.04 -21.08 -10.53
C GLY A 110 9.55 -19.73 -10.02
N PHE A 111 9.68 -19.55 -8.71
CA PHE A 111 10.19 -18.32 -8.12
C PHE A 111 11.66 -18.10 -8.53
N LEU A 112 11.96 -16.91 -9.03
CA LEU A 112 13.23 -16.52 -9.65
C LEU A 112 13.70 -17.42 -10.80
N SER A 113 12.80 -18.18 -11.43
CA SER A 113 13.11 -18.81 -12.71
C SER A 113 13.24 -17.75 -13.79
N ALA A 114 14.11 -17.98 -14.78
CA ALA A 114 14.23 -17.11 -15.94
C ALA A 114 12.85 -16.88 -16.61
N PHE A 115 12.60 -15.64 -16.99
CA PHE A 115 11.41 -15.22 -17.70
C PHE A 115 11.80 -14.82 -19.13
N GLU A 116 11.17 -15.45 -20.11
CA GLU A 116 11.30 -15.09 -21.51
C GLU A 116 10.24 -14.04 -21.84
N TRP A 117 10.67 -12.92 -22.40
CA TRP A 117 9.78 -11.82 -22.74
C TRP A 117 8.88 -12.22 -23.93
N PRO A 118 7.55 -12.09 -23.84
CA PRO A 118 6.65 -12.35 -24.96
C PRO A 118 6.90 -11.37 -26.12
N GLU A 119 6.86 -11.84 -27.37
CA GLU A 119 7.08 -11.00 -28.57
C GLU A 119 5.99 -9.93 -28.73
N GLU A 120 4.77 -10.21 -28.26
CA GLU A 120 3.62 -9.30 -28.38
C GLU A 120 3.46 -8.33 -27.20
N ALA A 121 4.31 -8.42 -26.17
CA ALA A 121 4.26 -7.53 -25.02
C ALA A 121 5.16 -6.30 -25.23
N ASP A 122 4.79 -5.17 -24.62
CA ASP A 122 5.63 -3.97 -24.64
C ASP A 122 7.03 -4.27 -24.09
N GLU A 123 8.05 -3.79 -24.79
CA GLU A 123 9.44 -4.04 -24.40
C GLU A 123 9.86 -3.14 -23.23
N PRO A 124 10.54 -3.69 -22.22
CA PRO A 124 11.14 -2.90 -21.16
C PRO A 124 12.37 -2.15 -21.68
N GLU A 125 12.76 -1.09 -20.98
CA GLU A 125 13.97 -0.32 -21.34
C GLU A 125 15.27 -1.12 -21.22
N SER A 126 15.28 -2.11 -20.34
CA SER A 126 16.43 -2.99 -20.08
C SER A 126 16.29 -4.30 -20.85
N GLU A 127 17.39 -4.89 -21.28
CA GLU A 127 17.40 -6.20 -21.96
C GLU A 127 17.32 -7.39 -20.98
N GLY A 128 17.23 -7.12 -19.67
CA GLY A 128 17.19 -8.14 -18.61
C GLY A 128 18.58 -8.62 -18.18
N PRO A 129 18.73 -9.86 -17.67
CA PRO A 129 17.76 -10.95 -17.67
C PRO A 129 16.60 -10.75 -16.69
N PHE A 130 15.48 -11.42 -16.97
CA PHE A 130 14.24 -11.30 -16.20
C PHE A 130 13.95 -12.54 -15.36
N PHE A 131 13.39 -12.35 -14.17
CA PHE A 131 13.11 -13.42 -13.21
C PHE A 131 11.68 -13.31 -12.65
N ARG A 132 10.98 -14.43 -12.54
CA ARG A 132 9.59 -14.43 -12.03
C ARG A 132 9.55 -14.16 -10.52
N LEU A 133 8.67 -13.27 -10.09
CA LEU A 133 8.37 -13.03 -8.66
C LEU A 133 7.01 -13.60 -8.24
N GLY A 134 6.03 -13.54 -9.14
CA GLY A 134 4.66 -13.92 -8.82
C GLY A 134 3.66 -13.43 -9.85
N LEU A 135 2.48 -13.03 -9.40
CA LEU A 135 1.38 -12.57 -10.25
C LEU A 135 0.76 -11.30 -9.68
N TRP A 136 0.22 -10.46 -10.55
CA TRP A 136 -0.59 -9.34 -10.11
C TRP A 136 -1.73 -9.06 -11.09
N MET A 137 -2.97 -9.21 -10.62
CA MET A 137 -4.20 -9.01 -11.42
C MET A 137 -4.12 -9.77 -12.74
N GLY A 138 -3.78 -11.07 -12.68
CA GLY A 138 -3.66 -11.93 -13.87
C GLY A 138 -2.34 -11.80 -14.65
N GLY A 139 -1.64 -10.68 -14.55
CA GLY A 139 -0.32 -10.45 -15.15
C GLY A 139 0.82 -11.15 -14.41
N THR A 140 1.92 -11.41 -15.10
CA THR A 140 3.13 -11.98 -14.48
C THR A 140 3.97 -10.86 -13.87
N LEU A 141 4.30 -11.00 -12.59
CA LEU A 141 5.22 -10.10 -11.90
C LEU A 141 6.64 -10.60 -12.10
N VAL A 142 7.50 -9.71 -12.61
CA VAL A 142 8.85 -10.01 -13.07
C VAL A 142 9.84 -9.02 -12.44
N LEU A 143 11.04 -9.49 -12.16
CA LEU A 143 12.17 -8.73 -11.67
C LEU A 143 13.22 -8.64 -12.76
N ASP A 144 13.63 -7.44 -13.11
CA ASP A 144 14.82 -7.23 -13.93
C ASP A 144 16.07 -7.41 -13.06
N GLY A 145 16.90 -8.39 -13.40
CA GLY A 145 18.12 -8.68 -12.66
C GLY A 145 19.21 -7.63 -12.80
N THR A 146 19.18 -6.80 -13.84
CA THR A 146 20.19 -5.76 -14.10
C THR A 146 19.84 -4.48 -13.34
N THR A 147 18.58 -4.04 -13.38
CA THR A 147 18.15 -2.76 -12.79
C THR A 147 17.49 -2.90 -11.42
N GLY A 148 17.00 -4.09 -11.07
CA GLY A 148 16.17 -4.29 -9.88
C GLY A 148 14.71 -3.84 -10.06
N HIS A 149 14.33 -3.34 -11.24
CA HIS A 149 12.97 -2.94 -11.54
C HIS A 149 12.00 -4.12 -11.38
N VAL A 150 10.81 -3.82 -10.85
CA VAL A 150 9.69 -4.75 -10.79
C VAL A 150 8.71 -4.39 -11.88
N LEU A 151 8.44 -5.34 -12.76
CA LEU A 151 7.64 -5.21 -13.97
C LEU A 151 6.40 -6.10 -13.88
N ARG A 152 5.27 -5.66 -14.43
CA ARG A 152 4.08 -6.48 -14.63
C ARG A 152 3.84 -6.69 -16.11
N VAL A 153 4.00 -7.94 -16.56
CA VAL A 153 3.76 -8.33 -17.96
C VAL A 153 2.32 -8.82 -18.10
N PRO A 154 1.50 -8.21 -18.97
CA PRO A 154 0.15 -8.67 -19.26
C PRO A 154 0.13 -10.14 -19.70
N ARG A 155 -0.94 -10.85 -19.36
CA ARG A 155 -1.13 -12.24 -19.83
C ARG A 155 -1.77 -12.30 -21.22
N GLU A 156 -2.65 -11.35 -21.51
CA GLU A 156 -3.48 -11.28 -22.71
C GLU A 156 -3.43 -9.85 -23.25
N ALA A 157 -3.69 -9.67 -24.55
CA ALA A 157 -3.55 -8.37 -25.22
C ALA A 157 -4.63 -7.34 -24.81
N ASP A 158 -5.74 -7.80 -24.22
CA ASP A 158 -6.84 -6.96 -23.72
C ASP A 158 -6.82 -6.81 -22.18
N ASP A 159 -5.65 -6.95 -21.57
CA ASP A 159 -5.44 -6.71 -20.14
C ASP A 159 -5.81 -5.26 -19.77
N PRO A 160 -6.76 -5.06 -18.83
CA PRO A 160 -7.28 -3.73 -18.52
C PRO A 160 -6.39 -2.96 -17.54
N VAL A 161 -5.23 -3.51 -17.16
CA VAL A 161 -4.27 -2.89 -16.25
C VAL A 161 -3.02 -2.51 -17.03
N ASP A 162 -2.86 -1.21 -17.29
CA ASP A 162 -1.70 -0.66 -17.98
C ASP A 162 -0.52 -0.36 -17.04
N GLY A 163 0.65 -0.10 -17.61
CA GLY A 163 1.87 0.29 -16.92
C GLY A 163 2.77 -0.90 -16.61
N LEU A 164 3.75 -1.10 -17.49
CA LEU A 164 4.74 -2.18 -17.38
C LEU A 164 5.60 -2.06 -16.11
N LEU A 165 6.12 -0.87 -15.82
CA LEU A 165 6.95 -0.61 -14.64
C LEU A 165 6.05 -0.39 -13.43
N VAL A 166 6.19 -1.26 -12.43
CA VAL A 166 5.40 -1.21 -11.19
C VAL A 166 6.20 -0.58 -10.06
N ALA A 167 7.52 -0.75 -10.08
CA ALA A 167 8.46 -0.07 -9.19
C ALA A 167 9.87 -0.06 -9.79
N SER A 168 10.61 1.01 -9.54
CA SER A 168 12.03 1.22 -9.84
C SER A 168 12.98 0.37 -9.01
N GLY A 169 12.48 -0.45 -8.08
CA GLY A 169 13.31 -1.32 -7.25
C GLY A 169 12.50 -2.28 -6.38
N LEU A 170 13.08 -3.41 -6.02
CA LEU A 170 12.40 -4.39 -5.15
C LEU A 170 12.06 -3.84 -3.76
N GLU A 171 12.91 -3.01 -3.17
CA GLU A 171 12.63 -2.37 -1.88
C GLU A 171 11.47 -1.37 -1.98
N SER A 172 11.48 -0.52 -3.00
CA SER A 172 10.40 0.42 -3.30
C SER A 172 9.09 -0.32 -3.51
N PHE A 173 9.09 -1.37 -4.34
CA PHE A 173 7.94 -2.24 -4.58
C PHE A 173 7.32 -2.75 -3.27
N LEU A 174 8.12 -3.37 -2.40
CA LEU A 174 7.60 -3.93 -1.14
C LEU A 174 7.13 -2.84 -0.17
N THR A 175 7.78 -1.68 -0.17
CA THR A 175 7.34 -0.52 0.62
C THR A 175 6.00 0.02 0.12
N MET A 176 5.82 0.10 -1.20
CA MET A 176 4.56 0.44 -1.85
C MET A 176 3.47 -0.58 -1.54
N VAL A 177 3.77 -1.88 -1.59
CA VAL A 177 2.83 -2.95 -1.18
C VAL A 177 2.36 -2.75 0.26
N ALA A 178 3.24 -2.36 1.17
CA ALA A 178 2.86 -2.09 2.57
C ALA A 178 1.84 -0.95 2.67
N GLN A 179 2.09 0.16 1.98
CA GLN A 179 1.17 1.31 1.95
C GLN A 179 -0.16 0.96 1.29
N TRP A 180 -0.11 0.24 0.17
CA TRP A 180 -1.30 -0.19 -0.56
C TRP A 180 -2.18 -1.11 0.28
N LEU A 181 -1.61 -2.17 0.88
CA LEU A 181 -2.34 -3.08 1.77
C LEU A 181 -2.91 -2.36 3.00
N THR A 182 -2.14 -1.41 3.58
CA THR A 182 -2.63 -0.58 4.69
C THR A 182 -3.83 0.25 4.26
N GLY A 183 -3.75 0.89 3.09
CA GLY A 183 -4.84 1.66 2.49
C GLY A 183 -6.09 0.81 2.24
N LEU A 184 -5.92 -0.39 1.67
CA LEU A 184 -7.04 -1.33 1.46
C LEU A 184 -7.71 -1.76 2.76
N ARG A 185 -6.94 -2.05 3.81
CA ARG A 185 -7.50 -2.41 5.12
C ARG A 185 -8.21 -1.23 5.79
N ILE A 186 -7.69 0.00 5.63
CA ILE A 186 -8.37 1.20 6.11
C ILE A 186 -9.68 1.40 5.35
N ARG A 187 -9.70 1.16 4.03
CA ARG A 187 -10.90 1.27 3.18
C ARG A 187 -12.06 0.42 3.70
N GLU A 188 -11.78 -0.79 4.19
CA GLU A 188 -12.80 -1.66 4.81
C GLU A 188 -13.47 -1.07 6.06
N THR A 189 -12.84 -0.06 6.68
CA THR A 189 -13.32 0.58 7.91
C THR A 189 -13.93 1.97 7.71
N VAL A 190 -13.75 2.56 6.52
CA VAL A 190 -14.22 3.90 6.19
C VAL A 190 -15.70 3.86 5.81
N GLU A 191 -16.50 4.78 6.39
CA GLU A 191 -17.91 4.93 6.07
C GLU A 191 -18.14 6.25 5.33
N GLY A 192 -18.60 6.19 4.07
CA GLY A 192 -19.03 7.37 3.33
C GLY A 192 -18.19 7.68 2.10
N ARG A 193 -18.87 8.18 1.06
CA ARG A 193 -18.33 8.33 -0.30
C ARG A 193 -17.17 9.33 -0.41
N ASP A 194 -17.23 10.44 0.33
CA ASP A 194 -16.19 11.47 0.27
C ASP A 194 -14.89 11.00 0.92
N GLU A 195 -14.99 10.28 2.04
CA GLU A 195 -13.84 9.69 2.73
C GLU A 195 -13.20 8.59 1.89
N GLU A 196 -14.01 7.77 1.23
CA GLU A 196 -13.53 6.75 0.30
C GLU A 196 -12.77 7.38 -0.88
N TYR A 197 -13.31 8.44 -1.48
CA TYR A 197 -12.64 9.15 -2.57
C TYR A 197 -11.30 9.77 -2.13
N LEU A 198 -11.26 10.41 -0.95
CA LEU A 198 -10.04 11.00 -0.41
C LEU A 198 -9.00 9.93 -0.04
N LEU A 199 -9.43 8.79 0.48
CA LEU A 199 -8.53 7.68 0.79
C LEU A 199 -7.79 7.19 -0.44
N ARG A 200 -8.47 7.03 -1.59
CA ARG A 200 -7.83 6.65 -2.85
C ARG A 200 -6.71 7.63 -3.22
N GLN A 201 -6.98 8.94 -3.14
CA GLN A 201 -5.97 9.97 -3.40
C GLN A 201 -4.80 9.92 -2.41
N HIS A 202 -5.06 9.64 -1.13
CA HIS A 202 -4.00 9.49 -0.13
C HIS A 202 -3.12 8.28 -0.39
N ILE A 203 -3.70 7.15 -0.80
CA ILE A 203 -2.94 5.96 -1.18
C ILE A 203 -2.06 6.29 -2.39
N SER A 204 -2.62 6.82 -3.47
CA SER A 204 -1.85 7.20 -4.67
C SER A 204 -0.72 8.18 -4.34
N GLY A 205 -0.99 9.20 -3.52
CA GLY A 205 0.02 10.17 -3.09
C GLY A 205 1.14 9.53 -2.26
N ALA A 206 0.81 8.56 -1.38
CA ALA A 206 1.81 7.85 -0.60
C ALA A 206 2.71 6.96 -1.48
N LEU A 207 2.13 6.29 -2.48
CA LEU A 207 2.87 5.48 -3.44
C LEU A 207 3.81 6.34 -4.29
N TRP A 208 3.34 7.47 -4.79
CA TRP A 208 4.15 8.42 -5.58
C TRP A 208 5.34 8.97 -4.79
N LEU A 209 5.19 9.22 -3.49
CA LEU A 209 6.30 9.66 -2.63
C LEU A 209 7.38 8.60 -2.42
N ILE A 210 7.05 7.32 -2.57
CA ILE A 210 8.01 6.20 -2.47
C ILE A 210 8.70 5.99 -3.82
N ASP A 211 7.91 5.97 -4.89
CA ASP A 211 8.37 5.69 -6.24
C ASP A 211 7.46 6.40 -7.26
N GLU A 212 7.89 7.58 -7.71
CA GLU A 212 7.12 8.41 -8.63
C GLU A 212 6.80 7.66 -9.93
N THR A 213 7.79 7.01 -10.54
CA THR A 213 7.61 6.34 -11.84
C THR A 213 6.82 5.04 -11.70
N GLY A 214 7.11 4.22 -10.68
CA GLY A 214 6.36 3.00 -10.44
C GLY A 214 4.89 3.24 -10.06
N ALA A 215 4.61 4.34 -9.36
CA ALA A 215 3.26 4.72 -8.97
C ALA A 215 2.35 5.10 -10.16
N GLU A 216 2.90 5.32 -11.35
CA GLU A 216 2.10 5.56 -12.56
C GLU A 216 1.42 4.28 -13.08
N SER A 217 1.87 3.09 -12.66
CA SER A 217 1.24 1.83 -13.07
C SER A 217 -0.20 1.72 -12.55
N GLU A 218 -1.12 1.37 -13.45
CA GLU A 218 -2.52 1.13 -13.08
C GLU A 218 -2.68 -0.09 -12.18
N ALA A 219 -1.66 -0.94 -12.03
CA ALA A 219 -1.69 -2.06 -11.08
C ALA A 219 -1.99 -1.58 -9.65
N TRP A 220 -1.57 -0.37 -9.29
CA TRP A 220 -1.81 0.23 -7.97
C TRP A 220 -3.22 0.80 -7.81
N SER A 221 -3.77 1.43 -8.86
CA SER A 221 -5.06 2.14 -8.82
C SER A 221 -6.23 1.28 -9.26
N TYR A 222 -6.04 0.26 -10.09
CA TYR A 222 -7.12 -0.48 -10.73
C TYR A 222 -8.13 -1.03 -9.71
N LEU A 223 -7.65 -1.68 -8.65
CA LEU A 223 -8.53 -2.21 -7.59
C LEU A 223 -9.12 -1.10 -6.71
N LEU A 224 -8.43 0.02 -6.58
CA LEU A 224 -8.98 1.19 -5.88
C LEU A 224 -10.13 1.81 -6.68
N ASP A 225 -10.08 1.77 -8.01
CA ASP A 225 -11.05 2.43 -8.88
C ASP A 225 -12.25 1.55 -9.25
N ASN A 226 -12.07 0.23 -9.28
CA ASN A 226 -13.07 -0.73 -9.80
C ASN A 226 -13.76 -1.60 -8.73
N GLU A 227 -13.37 -1.49 -7.46
CA GLU A 227 -14.08 -2.07 -6.31
C GLU A 227 -14.72 -0.98 -5.42
#